data_AF-A0A428TX85-F1
#
_entry.id   AF-A0A428TX85-F1
#
_cell.length_a   1.000
_cell.length_b   1.000
_cell.length_c   1.000
_cell.angle_alpha   90.00
_cell.angle_beta   90.00
_cell.angle_gamma   90.00
#
_symmetry.space_group_name_H-M   'P 1'
#
loop_
_entity.id
_entity.type
_entity.pdbx_description
1 polymer ?
#
loop_
_entity_poly.entity_id
_entity_poly.type
_entity_poly.pdbx_seq_one_letter_code
_entity_poly.pdbx_strand_id
1 'polypeptide(L)'
;MSLKRIEDWITHTNSLINPQIALQPPKRKFADDTTTTTAIGMSSPPPTEDPRSDVEATPRAKSPSKRPRIDSPPASLHHESIADHDTPSLSASSVTGSTRTDTTGGSSRLRRKRSPVKNMSDLRLADRPVVLTTLQRPDQLPSDVVGLVTVARAIRQGSNIIPRQVEQQAQSCMTIIDDLVSDSSFYGAEEWARSHGLQPWDASEELRLLKRTVTRTQECELENWSEAAWNARIHEPILDFVLECFSGSIRHFDVTRAPINKPYLSRHISGVDMQSKMVDFCICLAGDDIVAASQSRLKTASDSNSINHTSYQPIRDRPIAISIETKTLEGSSQEAKAQLSIWASAHLKRLRSLAGKSSTKTTHAVGITLPVLSTSGGDWTLLFVKDGINGVEVIETISVGNTKSLVGSYKLVSVLRQLGIWVQTTFRPWALENLLASTQIK
;
A
#
# COMPACT_ATOMS: atom_id res chain seq x y z
N MET A 1 -27.01 -46.46 -8.81
CA MET A 1 -28.25 -45.85 -8.28
C MET A 1 -29.24 -45.73 -9.43
N SER A 2 -30.45 -46.28 -9.34
CA SER A 2 -31.40 -46.29 -10.46
C SER A 2 -32.07 -44.92 -10.65
N LEU A 3 -32.24 -44.49 -11.90
CA LEU A 3 -32.94 -43.25 -12.33
C LEU A 3 -34.24 -42.96 -11.56
N LYS A 4 -34.99 -44.01 -11.21
CA LYS A 4 -36.23 -43.92 -10.43
C LYS A 4 -36.06 -43.22 -9.06
N ARG A 5 -34.91 -43.40 -8.40
CA ARG A 5 -34.60 -42.73 -7.12
C ARG A 5 -34.35 -41.23 -7.27
N ILE A 6 -33.90 -40.79 -8.44
CA ILE A 6 -33.64 -39.37 -8.73
C ILE A 6 -34.96 -38.67 -9.04
N GLU A 7 -35.84 -39.31 -9.80
CA GLU A 7 -37.19 -38.79 -10.08
C GLU A 7 -38.04 -38.68 -8.81
N ASP A 8 -37.99 -39.68 -7.92
CA ASP A 8 -38.70 -39.64 -6.64
C ASP A 8 -38.20 -38.50 -5.73
N TRP A 9 -36.89 -38.21 -5.76
CA TRP A 9 -36.29 -37.12 -4.97
C TRP A 9 -36.63 -35.72 -5.52
N ILE A 10 -36.64 -35.56 -6.85
CA ILE A 10 -37.04 -34.30 -7.52
C ILE A 10 -38.52 -34.00 -7.27
N THR A 11 -39.36 -35.03 -7.26
CA THR A 11 -40.81 -34.86 -7.02
C THR A 11 -41.09 -34.48 -5.57
N HIS A 12 -40.34 -35.05 -4.62
CA HIS A 12 -40.48 -34.74 -3.20
C HIS A 12 -40.00 -33.33 -2.85
N THR A 13 -38.89 -32.88 -3.44
CA THR A 13 -38.30 -31.55 -3.20
C THR A 13 -39.13 -30.42 -3.81
N ASN A 14 -39.77 -30.63 -4.96
CA ASN A 14 -40.67 -29.64 -5.56
C ASN A 14 -42.02 -29.47 -4.84
N SER A 15 -42.45 -30.46 -4.04
CA SER A 15 -43.68 -30.37 -3.25
C SER A 15 -43.55 -29.54 -1.96
N LEU A 16 -42.32 -29.23 -1.54
CA LEU A 16 -42.01 -28.47 -0.32
C LEU A 16 -41.87 -26.95 -0.56
N ILE A 17 -42.03 -26.49 -1.80
CA ILE A 17 -41.94 -25.07 -2.17
C ILE A 17 -43.34 -24.60 -2.57
N ASN A 18 -44.11 -24.11 -1.59
CA ASN A 18 -45.34 -23.38 -1.87
C ASN A 18 -45.04 -21.87 -1.83
N PRO A 19 -45.27 -21.10 -2.91
CA PRO A 19 -45.00 -19.67 -2.95
C PRO A 19 -46.26 -18.89 -2.57
N GLN A 20 -46.37 -18.42 -1.32
CA GLN A 20 -47.22 -17.28 -0.93
C GLN A 20 -47.12 -17.05 0.59
N ILE A 21 -46.28 -16.10 1.04
CA ILE A 21 -46.60 -15.14 2.12
C ILE A 21 -45.72 -13.90 1.89
N ALA A 22 -46.34 -12.81 1.44
CA ALA A 22 -45.74 -11.48 1.42
C ALA A 22 -45.73 -10.89 2.84
N LEU A 23 -44.56 -10.49 3.35
CA LEU A 23 -44.43 -9.72 4.59
C LEU A 23 -44.07 -8.26 4.27
N GLN A 24 -44.94 -7.35 4.70
CA GLN A 24 -44.83 -5.88 4.57
C GLN A 24 -43.74 -5.30 5.48
N PRO A 25 -43.17 -4.12 5.15
CA PRO A 25 -42.20 -3.42 6.00
C PRO A 25 -42.90 -2.77 7.22
N PRO A 26 -42.19 -2.57 8.35
CA PRO A 26 -42.82 -2.12 9.59
C PRO A 26 -43.16 -0.62 9.53
N LYS A 27 -44.43 -0.33 9.82
CA LYS A 27 -44.96 1.02 10.08
C LYS A 27 -44.53 1.48 11.48
N ARG A 28 -43.74 2.56 11.58
CA ARG A 28 -43.55 3.30 12.83
C ARG A 28 -44.84 4.08 13.14
N LYS A 29 -45.52 3.72 14.22
CA LYS A 29 -46.55 4.53 14.88
C LYS A 29 -45.90 5.22 16.07
N PHE A 30 -45.84 6.55 16.05
CA PHE A 30 -45.68 7.35 17.26
C PHE A 30 -47.08 7.59 17.84
N ALA A 31 -47.23 7.35 19.13
CA ALA A 31 -48.37 7.78 19.93
C ALA A 31 -47.89 8.93 20.83
N ASP A 32 -48.75 9.93 20.93
CA ASP A 32 -48.52 11.25 21.52
C ASP A 32 -49.18 11.37 22.90
N ASP A 33 -48.94 12.52 23.52
CA ASP A 33 -49.57 13.18 24.69
C ASP A 33 -49.03 12.88 26.11
N THR A 34 -48.78 13.87 26.98
CA THR A 34 -49.36 15.24 27.05
C THR A 34 -48.47 16.29 27.78
N THR A 35 -48.54 17.54 27.29
CA THR A 35 -48.46 18.89 27.95
C THR A 35 -47.16 19.36 28.67
N THR A 36 -46.57 20.54 28.36
CA THR A 36 -47.16 21.88 28.60
C THR A 36 -46.49 23.00 27.76
N THR A 37 -47.30 23.67 26.93
CA THR A 37 -47.42 25.12 26.62
C THR A 37 -46.20 26.07 26.64
N THR A 38 -45.82 26.61 25.46
CA THR A 38 -45.95 28.07 25.12
C THR A 38 -45.80 28.31 23.59
N ALA A 39 -46.72 29.09 23.03
CA ALA A 39 -46.84 29.53 21.61
C ALA A 39 -45.70 30.50 21.20
N ILE A 40 -45.35 30.79 19.93
CA ILE A 40 -46.06 31.40 18.77
C ILE A 40 -45.07 31.25 17.57
N GLY A 41 -45.40 31.03 16.29
CA GLY A 41 -46.63 31.00 15.50
C GLY A 41 -46.35 30.53 14.06
N MET A 42 -47.36 29.92 13.44
CA MET A 42 -47.39 29.41 12.06
C MET A 42 -47.97 30.45 11.09
N SER A 43 -47.65 30.35 9.80
CA SER A 43 -48.64 30.56 8.73
C SER A 43 -48.24 29.84 7.44
N SER A 44 -49.18 29.05 6.95
CA SER A 44 -49.24 28.33 5.66
C SER A 44 -49.81 29.25 4.55
N PRO A 45 -49.82 28.83 3.26
CA PRO A 45 -50.10 29.68 2.10
C PRO A 45 -51.54 29.55 1.56
N PRO A 46 -51.96 30.42 0.60
CA PRO A 46 -53.04 30.12 -0.34
C PRO A 46 -52.66 30.30 -1.84
N PRO A 47 -53.53 29.89 -2.81
CA PRO A 47 -53.12 29.22 -4.07
C PRO A 47 -53.57 29.86 -5.42
N THR A 48 -53.18 29.17 -6.52
CA THR A 48 -53.75 29.11 -7.92
C THR A 48 -53.44 30.28 -8.88
N GLU A 49 -53.07 30.12 -10.17
CA GLU A 49 -53.38 29.10 -11.20
C GLU A 49 -52.21 28.84 -12.21
N ASP A 50 -52.19 27.62 -12.76
CA ASP A 50 -51.41 27.10 -13.92
C ASP A 50 -52.33 27.17 -15.19
N PRO A 51 -51.96 26.90 -16.48
CA PRO A 51 -50.91 25.97 -16.92
C PRO A 51 -50.13 26.26 -18.23
N ARG A 52 -48.96 25.61 -18.39
CA ARG A 52 -48.70 24.51 -19.38
C ARG A 52 -47.20 24.31 -19.74
N SER A 53 -46.72 23.11 -19.40
CA SER A 53 -45.82 22.17 -20.13
C SER A 53 -44.38 22.57 -20.50
N ASP A 54 -43.35 21.70 -20.47
CA ASP A 54 -43.04 20.42 -19.82
C ASP A 54 -41.54 20.12 -20.13
N VAL A 55 -40.88 19.36 -19.25
CA VAL A 55 -39.65 18.53 -19.36
C VAL A 55 -38.30 19.01 -19.97
N GLU A 56 -37.28 18.96 -19.07
CA GLU A 56 -36.01 18.20 -19.17
C GLU A 56 -34.79 18.78 -19.91
N ALA A 57 -33.72 19.13 -19.16
CA ALA A 57 -32.36 18.57 -19.27
C ALA A 57 -31.23 19.47 -18.67
N THR A 58 -30.31 18.80 -17.97
CA THR A 58 -28.99 19.16 -17.41
C THR A 58 -28.10 20.06 -18.29
N PRO A 59 -27.27 20.98 -17.73
CA PRO A 59 -26.21 21.62 -18.53
C PRO A 59 -24.82 21.00 -18.27
N ARG A 60 -24.18 20.46 -19.31
CA ARG A 60 -22.71 20.36 -19.38
C ARG A 60 -22.19 20.73 -20.77
N ALA A 61 -21.06 21.45 -20.73
CA ALA A 61 -20.03 21.70 -21.75
C ALA A 61 -20.37 22.58 -22.97
N LYS A 62 -19.62 23.70 -23.08
CA LYS A 62 -19.49 24.54 -24.27
C LYS A 62 -18.41 23.96 -25.19
N SER A 63 -18.74 23.82 -26.46
CA SER A 63 -17.82 23.53 -27.58
C SER A 63 -17.91 24.64 -28.64
N PRO A 64 -16.98 24.69 -29.62
CA PRO A 64 -16.34 25.91 -30.13
C PRO A 64 -17.00 26.51 -31.37
N SER A 65 -16.75 27.80 -31.64
CA SER A 65 -17.28 28.52 -32.79
C SER A 65 -16.27 28.63 -33.95
N LYS A 66 -16.73 28.16 -35.13
CA LYS A 66 -16.59 28.74 -36.50
C LYS A 66 -15.40 28.32 -37.39
N ARG A 67 -15.73 27.49 -38.39
CA ARG A 67 -15.23 27.47 -39.80
C ARG A 67 -16.20 28.29 -40.70
N PRO A 68 -15.78 28.78 -41.88
CA PRO A 68 -16.12 28.14 -43.18
C PRO A 68 -15.01 28.37 -44.27
N ARG A 69 -14.96 27.82 -45.50
CA ARG A 69 -15.80 27.00 -46.39
C ARG A 69 -14.91 26.26 -47.43
N ILE A 70 -15.52 25.29 -48.13
CA ILE A 70 -15.04 24.28 -49.11
C ILE A 70 -14.79 24.85 -50.51
N ASP A 71 -13.84 24.26 -51.28
CA ASP A 71 -14.04 23.82 -52.68
C ASP A 71 -12.95 22.79 -53.11
N SER A 72 -13.33 21.82 -53.94
CA SER A 72 -12.54 20.76 -54.58
C SER A 72 -13.25 20.40 -55.91
N PRO A 73 -12.75 19.55 -56.85
CA PRO A 73 -11.47 18.82 -57.06
C PRO A 73 -10.98 19.07 -58.55
N PRO A 74 -10.21 18.24 -59.33
CA PRO A 74 -9.79 16.84 -59.12
C PRO A 74 -8.38 16.37 -59.54
N ALA A 75 -8.04 15.21 -58.95
CA ALA A 75 -7.32 14.03 -59.45
C ALA A 75 -6.12 14.16 -60.42
N SER A 76 -4.97 13.58 -60.03
CA SER A 76 -4.43 12.32 -60.60
C SER A 76 -3.03 11.99 -60.05
N LEU A 77 -2.66 10.72 -60.21
CA LEU A 77 -1.59 9.93 -59.59
C LEU A 77 -0.18 10.21 -60.15
N HIS A 78 0.81 9.41 -59.68
CA HIS A 78 2.21 9.23 -60.12
C HIS A 78 3.24 10.05 -59.32
N HIS A 79 4.44 9.60 -58.96
CA HIS A 79 5.14 8.31 -58.88
C HIS A 79 6.44 8.60 -58.08
N GLU A 80 7.09 7.54 -57.62
CA GLU A 80 8.38 7.42 -56.91
C GLU A 80 9.52 8.44 -57.20
N SER A 81 10.39 8.67 -56.22
CA SER A 81 11.84 8.35 -56.31
C SER A 81 12.61 8.73 -55.04
N ILE A 82 13.56 7.86 -54.71
CA ILE A 82 14.54 7.84 -53.60
C ILE A 82 15.81 8.65 -53.99
N ALA A 83 16.68 8.87 -52.97
CA ALA A 83 18.12 9.17 -53.02
C ALA A 83 18.54 10.63 -53.28
N ASP A 84 19.62 11.20 -52.72
CA ASP A 84 20.52 10.87 -51.61
C ASP A 84 21.46 12.10 -51.41
N HIS A 85 22.17 12.13 -50.29
CA HIS A 85 23.51 12.70 -50.09
C HIS A 85 23.83 14.23 -50.04
N ASP A 86 24.57 14.54 -48.96
CA ASP A 86 25.76 15.41 -48.84
C ASP A 86 25.66 16.92 -48.49
N THR A 87 25.99 17.19 -47.21
CA THR A 87 26.78 18.33 -46.66
C THR A 87 28.14 18.52 -47.38
N PRO A 88 28.97 19.58 -47.16
CA PRO A 88 28.97 20.60 -46.08
C PRO A 88 29.29 22.05 -46.52
N SER A 89 29.17 23.04 -45.62
CA SER A 89 30.15 24.15 -45.57
C SER A 89 30.10 24.92 -44.24
N LEU A 90 31.31 25.17 -43.74
CA LEU A 90 31.69 25.91 -42.54
C LEU A 90 31.59 27.41 -42.81
N SER A 91 31.27 28.23 -41.79
CA SER A 91 31.99 29.50 -41.54
C SER A 91 31.63 30.13 -40.20
N ALA A 92 32.67 30.74 -39.63
CA ALA A 92 32.86 31.20 -38.27
C ALA A 92 32.22 32.56 -37.93
N SER A 93 32.03 32.76 -36.62
CA SER A 93 32.27 33.99 -35.86
C SER A 93 31.46 35.25 -36.18
N SER A 94 30.73 35.76 -35.18
CA SER A 94 31.26 36.88 -34.38
C SER A 94 30.30 37.30 -33.26
N VAL A 95 30.94 37.65 -32.16
CA VAL A 95 30.39 38.19 -30.93
C VAL A 95 30.31 39.72 -31.10
N THR A 96 29.16 40.33 -30.85
CA THR A 96 29.07 41.75 -30.50
C THR A 96 28.00 41.96 -29.44
N GLY A 97 28.40 42.68 -28.40
CA GLY A 97 27.67 42.85 -27.16
C GLY A 97 26.51 43.85 -27.24
N SER A 98 25.51 43.54 -26.43
CA SER A 98 24.80 44.42 -25.49
C SER A 98 24.45 45.85 -25.94
N THR A 99 23.15 46.12 -26.06
CA THR A 99 22.51 47.21 -25.29
C THR A 99 21.02 46.97 -25.12
N ARG A 100 20.57 47.28 -23.90
CA ARG A 100 19.27 46.96 -23.30
C ARG A 100 18.14 47.82 -23.85
N THR A 101 16.95 47.26 -23.95
CA THR A 101 15.70 47.97 -23.62
C THR A 101 14.80 47.05 -22.81
N ASP A 102 14.67 47.39 -21.52
CA ASP A 102 13.72 46.82 -20.59
C ASP A 102 12.32 47.43 -20.87
N THR A 103 11.31 46.60 -21.11
CA THR A 103 9.91 46.92 -20.75
C THR A 103 9.18 45.65 -20.26
N THR A 104 9.22 45.49 -18.94
CA THR A 104 8.12 45.08 -18.05
C THR A 104 7.05 44.10 -18.57
N GLY A 105 7.24 42.83 -18.20
CA GLY A 105 6.21 41.78 -18.17
C GLY A 105 6.49 40.80 -17.03
N GLY A 106 6.58 41.32 -15.80
CA GLY A 106 6.93 40.54 -14.61
C GLY A 106 5.78 39.63 -14.16
N SER A 107 5.65 38.45 -14.77
CA SER A 107 5.12 37.30 -14.06
C SER A 107 6.31 36.64 -13.35
N SER A 108 6.36 36.80 -12.03
CA SER A 108 7.31 36.11 -11.17
C SER A 108 7.12 34.60 -11.31
N ARG A 109 7.82 34.01 -12.28
CA ARG A 109 8.18 32.60 -12.22
C ARG A 109 9.05 32.44 -10.99
N LEU A 110 8.40 32.20 -9.85
CA LEU A 110 9.00 31.57 -8.69
C LEU A 110 9.85 30.43 -9.25
N ARG A 111 11.17 30.63 -9.24
CA ARG A 111 12.16 29.57 -9.39
C ARG A 111 11.67 28.47 -8.47
N ARG A 112 11.08 27.41 -9.02
CA ARG A 112 10.85 26.16 -8.30
C ARG A 112 12.22 25.83 -7.72
N LYS A 113 12.41 26.01 -6.40
CA LYS A 113 13.59 25.51 -5.71
C LYS A 113 13.62 24.03 -6.05
N ARG A 114 14.57 23.60 -6.89
CA ARG A 114 14.79 22.18 -7.17
C ARG A 114 15.05 21.55 -5.80
N SER A 115 14.09 20.76 -5.31
CA SER A 115 14.20 20.04 -4.06
C SER A 115 15.47 19.17 -4.11
N PRO A 116 16.33 19.13 -3.07
CA PRO A 116 17.69 18.64 -3.23
C PRO A 116 17.84 17.12 -3.32
N VAL A 117 16.78 16.32 -3.19
CA VAL A 117 16.93 14.86 -2.97
C VAL A 117 15.89 14.08 -3.75
N LYS A 118 16.33 13.24 -4.70
CA LYS A 118 15.49 12.36 -5.52
C LYS A 118 15.89 10.87 -5.49
N ASN A 119 17.08 10.53 -5.01
CA ASN A 119 17.61 9.17 -5.10
C ASN A 119 18.41 8.76 -3.84
N MET A 120 18.82 7.49 -3.78
CA MET A 120 19.60 6.94 -2.66
C MET A 120 20.94 7.67 -2.41
N SER A 121 21.58 8.22 -3.43
CA SER A 121 22.85 8.93 -3.27
C SER A 121 22.68 10.22 -2.48
N ASP A 122 21.60 10.95 -2.72
CA ASP A 122 21.28 12.19 -2.02
C ASP A 122 20.97 11.94 -0.53
N LEU A 123 20.46 10.74 -0.18
CA LEU A 123 20.15 10.37 1.22
C LEU A 123 21.41 10.18 2.09
N ARG A 124 22.59 10.04 1.50
CA ARG A 124 23.87 10.07 2.25
C ARG A 124 24.17 11.44 2.84
N LEU A 125 23.55 12.50 2.31
CA LEU A 125 23.69 13.87 2.74
C LEU A 125 22.55 14.30 3.70
N ALA A 126 21.82 13.35 4.27
CA ALA A 126 20.87 13.61 5.34
C ALA A 126 21.59 13.86 6.67
N ASP A 127 20.93 14.58 7.58
CA ASP A 127 21.34 14.83 8.97
C ASP A 127 21.59 13.53 9.74
N ARG A 128 20.86 12.47 9.38
CA ARG A 128 21.20 11.09 9.70
C ARG A 128 21.37 10.33 8.37
N PRO A 129 22.61 10.10 7.89
CA PRO A 129 22.87 9.52 6.58
C PRO A 129 22.17 8.17 6.39
N VAL A 130 21.63 7.92 5.20
CA VAL A 130 21.11 6.60 4.82
C VAL A 130 22.07 5.89 3.89
N VAL A 131 22.37 4.63 4.18
CA VAL A 131 23.21 3.76 3.34
C VAL A 131 22.41 2.54 2.93
N LEU A 132 22.48 2.19 1.64
CA LEU A 132 21.97 0.93 1.10
C LEU A 132 23.09 -0.10 1.09
N THR A 133 22.86 -1.25 1.72
CA THR A 133 23.75 -2.40 1.72
C THR A 133 23.02 -3.59 1.10
N THR A 134 23.66 -4.31 0.19
CA THR A 134 23.13 -5.60 -0.28
C THR A 134 23.75 -6.70 0.56
N LEU A 135 22.90 -7.55 1.14
CA LEU A 135 23.33 -8.66 1.99
C LEU A 135 24.16 -9.67 1.18
N GLN A 136 25.43 -9.82 1.54
CA GLN A 136 26.35 -10.80 0.93
C GLN A 136 26.55 -12.02 1.82
N ARG A 137 26.58 -11.81 3.14
CA ARG A 137 26.86 -12.87 4.10
C ARG A 137 25.95 -12.78 5.33
N PRO A 138 25.62 -13.91 5.99
CA PRO A 138 24.72 -13.91 7.14
C PRO A 138 25.19 -13.07 8.34
N ASP A 139 26.50 -12.92 8.54
CA ASP A 139 27.11 -12.12 9.63
C ASP A 139 26.84 -10.62 9.54
N GLN A 140 26.38 -10.15 8.37
CA GLN A 140 26.00 -8.75 8.16
C GLN A 140 24.58 -8.43 8.66
N LEU A 141 23.77 -9.46 8.97
CA LEU A 141 22.43 -9.25 9.49
C LEU A 141 22.46 -8.88 10.98
N PRO A 142 21.64 -7.91 11.40
CA PRO A 142 21.33 -7.71 12.80
C PRO A 142 20.77 -9.01 13.41
N SER A 143 21.24 -9.36 14.61
CA SER A 143 20.91 -10.62 15.28
C SER A 143 19.40 -10.81 15.49
N ASP A 144 18.66 -9.71 15.68
CA ASP A 144 17.21 -9.68 15.90
C ASP A 144 16.38 -10.06 14.67
N VAL A 145 16.98 -10.13 13.47
CA VAL A 145 16.30 -10.52 12.23
C VAL A 145 16.90 -11.75 11.54
N VAL A 146 17.94 -12.38 12.11
CA VAL A 146 18.55 -13.60 11.55
C VAL A 146 17.52 -14.73 11.42
N GLY A 147 16.67 -14.92 12.43
CA GLY A 147 15.60 -15.93 12.42
C GLY A 147 14.62 -15.72 11.26
N LEU A 148 14.19 -14.48 11.04
CA LEU A 148 13.27 -14.12 9.97
C LEU A 148 13.89 -14.37 8.58
N VAL A 149 15.16 -14.02 8.37
CA VAL A 149 15.85 -14.31 7.11
C VAL A 149 16.04 -15.81 6.90
N THR A 150 16.30 -16.56 7.97
CA THR A 150 16.48 -18.02 7.89
C THR A 150 15.19 -18.69 7.42
N VAL A 151 14.05 -18.31 8.01
CA VAL A 151 12.73 -18.80 7.61
C VAL A 151 12.39 -18.36 6.18
N ALA A 152 12.63 -17.09 5.83
CA ALA A 152 12.37 -16.59 4.49
C ALA A 152 13.22 -17.32 3.42
N ARG A 153 14.45 -17.74 3.74
CA ARG A 153 15.28 -18.57 2.86
C ARG A 153 14.71 -19.99 2.67
N ALA A 154 14.21 -20.61 3.73
CA ALA A 154 13.58 -21.93 3.64
C ALA A 154 12.30 -21.86 2.78
N ILE A 155 11.48 -20.82 2.97
CA ILE A 155 10.29 -20.55 2.14
C ILE A 155 10.69 -20.32 0.68
N ARG A 156 11.74 -19.53 0.43
CA ARG A 156 12.26 -19.30 -0.93
C ARG A 156 12.66 -20.61 -1.63
N GLN A 157 13.20 -21.57 -0.88
CA GLN A 157 13.53 -22.92 -1.38
C GLN A 157 12.30 -23.82 -1.56
N GLY A 158 11.10 -23.34 -1.18
CA GLY A 158 9.84 -24.05 -1.36
C GLY A 158 9.49 -24.98 -0.21
N SER A 159 10.00 -24.75 1.01
CA SER A 159 9.65 -25.56 2.18
C SER A 159 8.40 -25.03 2.89
N ASN A 160 7.44 -25.93 3.18
CA ASN A 160 6.22 -25.65 3.93
C ASN A 160 5.43 -24.43 3.43
N ILE A 161 5.17 -24.37 2.12
CA ILE A 161 4.55 -23.22 1.46
C ILE A 161 3.10 -23.47 1.01
N ILE A 162 2.71 -24.73 0.76
CA ILE A 162 1.38 -25.08 0.25
C ILE A 162 0.65 -25.91 1.31
N PRO A 163 -0.60 -25.58 1.70
CA PRO A 163 -1.40 -26.44 2.56
C PRO A 163 -1.61 -27.82 1.93
N ARG A 164 -1.35 -28.87 2.70
CA ARG A 164 -1.48 -30.26 2.23
C ARG A 164 -2.91 -30.60 1.79
N GLN A 165 -3.91 -29.91 2.35
CA GLN A 165 -5.32 -30.04 2.00
C GLN A 165 -5.62 -29.77 0.51
N VAL A 166 -4.83 -28.93 -0.14
CA VAL A 166 -5.01 -28.56 -1.55
C VAL A 166 -3.88 -29.06 -2.45
N GLU A 167 -3.07 -30.02 -1.98
CA GLU A 167 -1.89 -30.51 -2.69
C GLU A 167 -2.19 -30.91 -4.15
N GLN A 168 -3.19 -31.78 -4.35
CA GLN A 168 -3.57 -32.26 -5.68
C GLN A 168 -4.10 -31.13 -6.57
N GLN A 169 -4.98 -30.27 -6.03
CA GLN A 169 -5.55 -29.16 -6.79
C GLN A 169 -4.48 -28.13 -7.17
N ALA A 170 -3.59 -27.79 -6.23
CA ALA A 170 -2.47 -26.87 -6.47
C ALA A 170 -1.55 -27.43 -7.55
N GLN A 171 -1.11 -28.69 -7.44
CA GLN A 171 -0.27 -29.34 -8.45
C GLN A 171 -0.93 -29.35 -9.83
N SER A 172 -2.24 -29.63 -9.93
CA SER A 172 -2.97 -29.59 -11.21
C SER A 172 -3.06 -28.20 -11.85
N CYS A 173 -2.85 -27.14 -11.07
CA CYS A 173 -2.88 -25.76 -11.54
C CYS A 173 -1.49 -25.17 -11.84
N MET A 174 -0.41 -25.91 -11.53
CA MET A 174 0.95 -25.44 -11.78
C MET A 174 1.27 -25.43 -13.27
N THR A 175 2.13 -24.48 -13.65
CA THR A 175 2.59 -24.26 -15.03
C THR A 175 4.12 -24.37 -15.08
N ILE A 176 4.70 -24.26 -16.27
CA ILE A 176 6.17 -24.29 -16.42
C ILE A 176 6.89 -23.09 -15.80
N ILE A 177 6.15 -22.05 -15.38
CA ILE A 177 6.68 -20.87 -14.69
C ILE A 177 6.81 -21.14 -13.17
N ASP A 178 6.10 -22.15 -12.66
CA ASP A 178 6.15 -22.53 -11.25
C ASP A 178 7.44 -23.28 -10.92
N ASP A 179 8.02 -22.96 -9.77
CA ASP A 179 9.13 -23.75 -9.22
C ASP A 179 8.65 -25.18 -8.92
N LEU A 180 9.53 -26.17 -9.10
CA LEU A 180 9.23 -27.55 -8.74
C LEU A 180 8.94 -27.67 -7.24
N VAL A 181 7.90 -28.44 -6.92
CA VAL A 181 7.51 -28.76 -5.55
C VAL A 181 7.89 -30.20 -5.20
N SER A 182 8.13 -30.45 -3.92
CA SER A 182 8.37 -31.79 -3.36
C SER A 182 7.48 -32.01 -2.14
N ASP A 183 7.53 -33.19 -1.52
CA ASP A 183 6.76 -33.44 -0.29
C ASP A 183 7.08 -32.41 0.83
N SER A 184 8.32 -31.92 0.89
CA SER A 184 8.74 -30.87 1.83
C SER A 184 8.09 -29.50 1.60
N SER A 185 7.41 -29.31 0.47
CA SER A 185 6.66 -28.10 0.15
C SER A 185 5.29 -28.05 0.81
N PHE A 186 4.77 -29.18 1.28
CA PHE A 186 3.41 -29.31 1.80
C PHE A 186 3.38 -29.44 3.33
N TYR A 187 2.49 -28.69 3.97
CA TYR A 187 2.36 -28.65 5.44
C TYR A 187 0.91 -28.68 5.90
N GLY A 188 0.70 -29.07 7.16
CA GLY A 188 -0.63 -29.02 7.80
C GLY A 188 -0.97 -27.58 8.20
N ALA A 189 -1.74 -26.86 7.37
CA ALA A 189 -2.03 -25.44 7.61
C ALA A 189 -2.74 -25.18 8.94
N GLU A 190 -3.70 -26.03 9.31
CA GLU A 190 -4.45 -25.92 10.56
C GLU A 190 -3.56 -26.12 11.81
N GLU A 191 -2.71 -27.16 11.78
CA GLU A 191 -1.76 -27.45 12.85
C GLU A 191 -0.73 -26.32 12.99
N TRP A 192 -0.22 -25.85 11.86
CA TRP A 192 0.71 -24.73 11.81
C TRP A 192 0.09 -23.43 12.35
N ALA A 193 -1.16 -23.12 11.99
CA ALA A 193 -1.85 -21.94 12.50
C ALA A 193 -2.00 -22.02 14.03
N ARG A 194 -2.50 -23.17 14.54
CA ARG A 194 -2.69 -23.39 15.97
C ARG A 194 -1.38 -23.32 16.76
N SER A 195 -0.27 -23.86 16.23
CA SER A 195 1.02 -23.81 16.91
C SER A 195 1.59 -22.40 17.08
N HIS A 196 1.12 -21.44 16.28
CA HIS A 196 1.47 -20.02 16.39
C HIS A 196 0.36 -19.18 17.05
N GLY A 197 -0.70 -19.80 17.57
CA GLY A 197 -1.85 -19.09 18.17
C GLY A 197 -2.69 -18.30 17.16
N LEU A 198 -2.66 -18.69 15.89
CA LEU A 198 -3.42 -18.06 14.80
C LEU A 198 -4.73 -18.82 14.54
N GLN A 199 -5.71 -18.11 13.97
CA GLN A 199 -6.93 -18.75 13.48
C GLN A 199 -6.65 -19.50 12.17
N PRO A 200 -7.12 -20.74 12.02
CA PRO A 200 -7.08 -21.43 10.73
C PRO A 200 -7.81 -20.65 9.64
N TRP A 201 -7.36 -20.81 8.39
CA TRP A 201 -8.02 -20.27 7.19
C TRP A 201 -8.42 -21.41 6.25
N ASP A 202 -9.30 -21.10 5.30
CA ASP A 202 -9.69 -22.04 4.26
C ASP A 202 -8.61 -22.11 3.16
N ALA A 203 -7.92 -23.25 3.07
CA ALA A 203 -6.88 -23.49 2.06
C ALA A 203 -7.42 -23.50 0.62
N SER A 204 -8.70 -23.83 0.42
CA SER A 204 -9.34 -23.80 -0.91
C SER A 204 -9.58 -22.36 -1.37
N GLU A 205 -10.03 -21.50 -0.46
CA GLU A 205 -10.18 -20.08 -0.74
C GLU A 205 -8.82 -19.39 -0.97
N GLU A 206 -7.79 -19.79 -0.23
CA GLU A 206 -6.42 -19.38 -0.50
C GLU A 206 -6.00 -19.74 -1.93
N LEU A 207 -6.14 -21.01 -2.33
CA LEU A 207 -5.82 -21.45 -3.69
C LEU A 207 -6.59 -20.63 -4.74
N ARG A 208 -7.89 -20.40 -4.53
CA ARG A 208 -8.74 -19.62 -5.43
C ARG A 208 -8.26 -18.17 -5.54
N LEU A 209 -7.88 -17.55 -4.42
CA LEU A 209 -7.31 -16.21 -4.38
C LEU A 209 -6.00 -16.16 -5.18
N LEU A 210 -5.07 -17.08 -4.93
CA LEU A 210 -3.75 -17.05 -5.57
C LEU A 210 -3.82 -17.30 -7.06
N LYS A 211 -4.70 -18.20 -7.53
CA LYS A 211 -4.96 -18.36 -8.97
C LYS A 211 -5.44 -17.06 -9.61
N ARG A 212 -6.39 -16.38 -8.97
CA ARG A 212 -6.90 -15.09 -9.45
C ARG A 212 -5.81 -14.00 -9.43
N THR A 213 -4.96 -14.00 -8.41
CA THR A 213 -3.80 -13.11 -8.29
C THR A 213 -2.83 -13.30 -9.45
N VAL A 214 -2.53 -14.55 -9.82
CA VAL A 214 -1.64 -14.86 -10.96
C VAL A 214 -2.24 -14.35 -12.27
N THR A 215 -3.51 -14.66 -12.55
CA THR A 215 -4.20 -14.16 -13.74
C THR A 215 -4.17 -12.62 -13.81
N ARG A 216 -4.51 -11.94 -12.72
CA ARG A 216 -4.50 -10.47 -12.67
C ARG A 216 -3.11 -9.88 -12.82
N THR A 217 -2.08 -10.54 -12.29
CA THR A 217 -0.69 -10.08 -12.46
C THR A 217 -0.31 -10.09 -13.93
N GLN A 218 -0.67 -11.14 -14.67
CA GLN A 218 -0.43 -11.22 -16.11
C GLN A 218 -1.19 -10.13 -16.88
N GLU A 219 -2.48 -9.92 -16.59
CA GLU A 219 -3.29 -8.84 -17.17
C GLU A 219 -2.66 -7.47 -16.91
N CYS A 220 -2.28 -7.18 -15.66
CA CYS A 220 -1.65 -5.92 -15.27
C CYS A 220 -0.33 -5.65 -16.00
N GLU A 221 0.50 -6.68 -16.19
CA GLU A 221 1.77 -6.56 -16.91
C GLU A 221 1.57 -6.35 -18.41
N LEU A 222 0.62 -7.09 -19.02
CA LEU A 222 0.32 -6.99 -20.45
C LEU A 222 -0.33 -5.66 -20.83
N GLU A 223 -1.20 -5.14 -19.98
CA GLU A 223 -1.99 -3.93 -20.24
C GLU A 223 -1.40 -2.67 -19.59
N ASN A 224 -0.23 -2.77 -18.96
CA ASN A 224 0.46 -1.69 -18.23
C ASN A 224 -0.46 -0.94 -17.26
N TRP A 225 -1.13 -1.68 -16.38
CA TRP A 225 -2.04 -1.09 -15.39
C TRP A 225 -1.29 -0.16 -14.43
N SER A 226 -1.97 0.93 -14.03
CA SER A 226 -1.43 1.90 -13.06
C SER A 226 -1.11 1.27 -11.71
N GLU A 227 -0.17 1.86 -10.95
CA GLU A 227 0.19 1.44 -9.58
C GLU A 227 -1.04 1.29 -8.66
N ALA A 228 -2.01 2.22 -8.75
CA ALA A 228 -3.25 2.14 -7.98
C ALA A 228 -4.11 0.91 -8.34
N ALA A 229 -4.11 0.49 -9.61
CA ALA A 229 -4.82 -0.71 -10.03
C ALA A 229 -4.12 -1.98 -9.54
N TRP A 230 -2.78 -2.03 -9.56
CA TRP A 230 -2.01 -3.11 -8.90
C TRP A 230 -2.36 -3.22 -7.42
N ASN A 231 -2.34 -2.10 -6.71
CA ASN A 231 -2.68 -2.03 -5.29
C ASN A 231 -4.08 -2.57 -5.01
N ALA A 232 -5.10 -2.08 -5.72
CA ALA A 232 -6.49 -2.48 -5.47
C ALA A 232 -6.84 -3.92 -5.91
N ARG A 233 -6.12 -4.49 -6.89
CA ARG A 233 -6.52 -5.76 -7.54
C ARG A 233 -5.65 -6.95 -7.17
N ILE A 234 -4.42 -6.70 -6.71
CA ILE A 234 -3.41 -7.73 -6.41
C ILE A 234 -2.95 -7.60 -4.96
N HIS A 235 -2.40 -6.45 -4.57
CA HIS A 235 -1.73 -6.31 -3.28
C HIS A 235 -2.73 -6.29 -2.11
N GLU A 236 -3.77 -5.44 -2.18
CA GLU A 236 -4.79 -5.31 -1.13
C GLU A 236 -5.48 -6.66 -0.85
N PRO A 237 -5.99 -7.42 -1.85
CA PRO A 237 -6.65 -8.69 -1.57
C PRO A 237 -5.73 -9.77 -0.96
N ILE A 238 -4.43 -9.74 -1.26
CA ILE A 238 -3.47 -10.65 -0.63
C ILE A 238 -3.24 -10.24 0.83
N LEU A 239 -3.01 -8.95 1.08
CA LEU A 239 -2.79 -8.44 2.43
C LEU A 239 -4.02 -8.66 3.33
N ASP A 240 -5.22 -8.36 2.83
CA ASP A 240 -6.50 -8.67 3.50
C ASP A 240 -6.52 -10.13 3.95
N PHE A 241 -6.44 -11.07 2.99
CA PHE A 241 -6.61 -12.49 3.25
C PHE A 241 -5.52 -13.06 4.18
N VAL A 242 -4.26 -12.67 3.97
CA VAL A 242 -3.14 -13.22 4.74
C VAL A 242 -3.18 -12.78 6.20
N LEU A 243 -3.69 -11.57 6.47
CA LEU A 243 -3.73 -11.01 7.82
C LEU A 243 -4.99 -11.39 8.60
N GLU A 244 -6.01 -11.99 7.97
CA GLU A 244 -7.24 -12.44 8.63
C GLU A 244 -6.98 -13.42 9.79
N CYS A 245 -5.99 -14.32 9.65
CA CYS A 245 -5.67 -15.32 10.67
C CYS A 245 -5.19 -14.70 12.01
N PHE A 246 -4.82 -13.42 12.00
CA PHE A 246 -4.43 -12.67 13.20
C PHE A 246 -5.62 -12.05 13.95
N SER A 247 -6.86 -12.23 13.48
CA SER A 247 -8.08 -11.82 14.20
C SER A 247 -8.08 -10.34 14.63
N GLY A 248 -7.57 -9.45 13.76
CA GLY A 248 -7.55 -8.01 14.00
C GLY A 248 -6.45 -7.51 14.95
N SER A 249 -5.65 -8.39 15.53
CA SER A 249 -4.50 -8.01 16.37
C SER A 249 -3.40 -7.27 15.58
N ILE A 250 -3.27 -7.56 14.29
CA ILE A 250 -2.57 -6.76 13.28
C ILE A 250 -3.49 -6.53 12.07
N ARG A 251 -3.27 -5.44 11.34
CA ARG A 251 -3.99 -5.07 10.11
C ARG A 251 -3.07 -4.30 9.16
N HIS A 252 -3.28 -4.41 7.85
CA HIS A 252 -2.70 -3.47 6.88
C HIS A 252 -3.60 -2.25 6.69
N PHE A 253 -3.01 -1.19 6.15
CA PHE A 253 -3.70 0.06 5.82
C PHE A 253 -3.07 0.66 4.56
N ASP A 254 -3.92 1.16 3.65
CA ASP A 254 -3.51 2.06 2.57
C ASP A 254 -3.03 3.40 3.19
N VAL A 255 -1.80 3.76 2.85
CA VAL A 255 -1.13 4.99 3.30
C VAL A 255 -0.58 5.80 2.13
N THR A 256 -1.05 5.54 0.89
CA THR A 256 -0.65 6.22 -0.35
C THR A 256 -0.78 7.74 -0.29
N ARG A 257 -1.60 8.25 0.64
CA ARG A 257 -1.87 9.67 0.88
C ARG A 257 -1.57 10.14 2.30
N ALA A 258 -0.83 9.37 3.10
CA ALA A 258 -0.47 9.72 4.47
C ALA A 258 0.83 10.54 4.52
N PRO A 259 0.79 11.88 4.66
CA PRO A 259 2.02 12.67 4.65
C PRO A 259 2.85 12.45 5.91
N ILE A 260 4.16 12.58 5.78
CA ILE A 260 5.07 12.65 6.94
C ILE A 260 4.86 13.99 7.64
N ASN A 261 4.69 13.98 8.96
CA ASN A 261 4.61 15.20 9.74
C ASN A 261 5.96 15.92 9.72
N LYS A 262 5.94 17.23 9.47
CA LYS A 262 7.14 18.07 9.30
C LYS A 262 8.24 17.86 10.36
N PRO A 263 7.97 17.71 11.66
CA PRO A 263 9.01 17.49 12.67
C PRO A 263 9.86 16.23 12.43
N TYR A 264 9.31 15.23 11.75
CA TYR A 264 9.97 13.94 11.49
C TYR A 264 10.62 13.85 10.12
N LEU A 265 10.50 14.87 9.27
CA LEU A 265 11.29 14.93 8.04
C LEU A 265 12.78 14.99 8.39
N SER A 266 13.58 14.22 7.67
CA SER A 266 15.03 14.35 7.67
C SER A 266 15.42 15.68 7.04
N ARG A 267 16.58 16.21 7.44
CA ARG A 267 17.12 17.44 6.85
C ARG A 267 18.36 17.11 6.05
N HIS A 268 18.54 17.75 4.91
CA HIS A 268 19.81 17.74 4.22
C HIS A 268 20.87 18.46 5.08
N ILE A 269 22.15 18.11 4.96
CA ILE A 269 23.27 18.75 5.69
C ILE A 269 23.35 20.27 5.48
N SER A 270 22.75 20.79 4.41
CA SER A 270 22.61 22.24 4.17
C SER A 270 21.51 22.91 5.00
N GLY A 271 20.81 22.17 5.87
CA GLY A 271 19.74 22.65 6.74
C GLY A 271 18.35 22.70 6.10
N VAL A 272 18.20 22.26 4.85
CA VAL A 272 16.91 22.24 4.13
C VAL A 272 16.18 20.92 4.38
N ASP A 273 14.88 20.97 4.66
CA ASP A 273 14.04 19.77 4.81
C ASP A 273 14.09 18.91 3.52
N MET A 274 14.22 17.60 3.69
CA MET A 274 14.18 16.65 2.59
C MET A 274 12.76 16.48 2.06
N GLN A 275 12.64 15.99 0.82
CA GLN A 275 11.34 15.74 0.21
C GLN A 275 10.58 14.66 1.00
N SER A 276 9.32 14.95 1.35
CA SER A 276 8.41 13.93 1.88
C SER A 276 8.08 12.92 0.79
N LYS A 277 8.33 11.64 1.06
CA LYS A 277 7.89 10.51 0.24
C LYS A 277 7.03 9.60 1.09
N MET A 278 5.92 9.16 0.51
CA MET A 278 4.97 8.23 1.13
C MET A 278 5.22 6.83 0.57
N VAL A 279 4.64 5.85 1.25
CA VAL A 279 4.59 4.45 0.83
C VAL A 279 3.14 4.04 0.57
N ASP A 280 2.91 2.84 0.02
CA ASP A 280 1.57 2.40 -0.34
C ASP A 280 0.82 1.77 0.82
N PHE A 281 1.47 0.84 1.53
CA PHE A 281 0.83 0.11 2.64
C PHE A 281 1.70 0.09 3.89
N CYS A 282 1.04 -0.05 5.04
CA CYS A 282 1.67 -0.35 6.31
C CYS A 282 0.93 -1.48 7.02
N ILE A 283 1.66 -2.43 7.59
CA ILE A 283 1.11 -3.40 8.56
C ILE A 283 1.35 -2.85 9.95
N CYS A 284 0.28 -2.72 10.72
CA CYS A 284 0.27 -2.09 12.03
C CYS A 284 -0.29 -3.04 13.09
N LEU A 285 0.18 -2.87 14.33
CA LEU A 285 -0.53 -3.40 15.50
C LEU A 285 -1.90 -2.73 15.60
N ALA A 286 -2.95 -3.53 15.81
CA ALA A 286 -4.32 -3.03 15.72
C ALA A 286 -5.29 -3.56 16.78
N GLY A 287 -4.79 -4.37 17.73
CA GLY A 287 -5.54 -4.83 18.90
C GLY A 287 -6.01 -3.69 19.80
N ASP A 288 -7.13 -3.88 20.48
CA ASP A 288 -7.77 -2.84 21.29
C ASP A 288 -6.90 -2.37 22.46
N ASP A 289 -6.15 -3.30 23.06
CA ASP A 289 -5.15 -3.01 24.10
C ASP A 289 -4.05 -2.08 23.58
N ILE A 290 -3.58 -2.28 22.34
CA ILE A 290 -2.57 -1.44 21.71
C ILE A 290 -3.11 -0.05 21.40
N VAL A 291 -4.35 0.04 20.90
CA VAL A 291 -5.00 1.33 20.61
C VAL A 291 -5.18 2.11 21.91
N ALA A 292 -5.67 1.47 22.97
CA ALA A 292 -5.82 2.08 24.28
C ALA A 292 -4.49 2.56 24.87
N ALA A 293 -3.43 1.73 24.79
CA ALA A 293 -2.10 2.09 25.26
C ALA A 293 -1.51 3.27 24.46
N SER A 294 -1.69 3.29 23.12
CA SER A 294 -1.28 4.40 22.26
C SER A 294 -1.99 5.70 22.64
N GLN A 295 -3.31 5.66 22.83
CA GLN A 295 -4.06 6.84 23.26
C GLN A 295 -3.63 7.34 24.64
N SER A 296 -3.37 6.42 25.57
CA SER A 296 -2.83 6.76 26.90
C SER A 296 -1.48 7.45 26.78
N ARG A 297 -0.56 6.89 25.98
CA ARG A 297 0.76 7.48 25.72
C ARG A 297 0.65 8.88 25.11
N LEU A 298 -0.20 9.07 24.10
CA LEU A 298 -0.36 10.36 23.42
C LEU A 298 -0.96 11.45 24.30
N LYS A 299 -1.78 11.11 25.30
CA LYS A 299 -2.26 12.10 26.30
C LYS A 299 -1.11 12.66 27.15
N THR A 300 -0.03 11.91 27.32
CA THR A 300 1.14 12.32 28.11
C THR A 300 2.28 12.91 27.27
N ALA A 301 2.30 12.63 25.97
CA ALA A 301 3.32 13.14 25.06
C ALA A 301 2.93 14.53 24.56
N SER A 302 3.76 15.54 24.85
CA SER A 302 3.50 16.93 24.44
C SER A 302 3.81 17.23 22.97
N ASP A 303 4.25 16.23 22.19
CA ASP A 303 5.02 16.44 20.96
C ASP A 303 4.34 16.00 19.65
N SER A 304 3.23 15.24 19.70
CA SER A 304 2.44 14.87 18.52
C SER A 304 1.12 14.18 18.87
N ASN A 305 0.11 14.32 18.00
CA ASN A 305 -1.20 13.65 18.06
C ASN A 305 -1.20 12.23 17.45
N SER A 306 -0.03 11.64 17.24
CA SER A 306 0.15 10.32 16.62
C SER A 306 1.34 9.58 17.20
N ILE A 307 1.18 8.27 17.38
CA ILE A 307 2.26 7.36 17.77
C ILE A 307 3.26 7.16 16.62
N ASN A 308 2.80 7.41 15.39
CA ASN A 308 3.59 7.33 14.17
C ASN A 308 4.10 8.70 13.72
N HIS A 309 4.93 8.69 12.70
CA HIS A 309 5.49 9.89 12.07
C HIS A 309 4.51 10.59 11.11
N THR A 310 3.28 10.09 10.98
CA THR A 310 2.16 10.66 10.22
C THR A 310 0.93 10.78 11.10
N SER A 311 0.12 11.82 10.89
CA SER A 311 -1.17 12.02 11.58
C SER A 311 -2.35 11.36 10.88
N TYR A 312 -2.11 10.48 9.90
CA TYR A 312 -3.18 9.77 9.18
C TYR A 312 -4.07 9.00 10.16
N GLN A 313 -5.35 9.37 10.21
CA GLN A 313 -6.25 9.02 11.31
C GLN A 313 -6.42 7.50 11.54
N PRO A 314 -6.53 6.64 10.50
CA PRO A 314 -6.67 5.21 10.69
C PRO A 314 -5.49 4.56 11.44
N ILE A 315 -4.28 5.10 11.31
CA ILE A 315 -3.07 4.53 11.90
C ILE A 315 -2.45 5.38 13.01
N ARG A 316 -3.01 6.55 13.35
CA ARG A 316 -2.37 7.44 14.35
C ARG A 316 -2.16 6.78 15.72
N ASP A 317 -3.05 5.87 16.10
CA ASP A 317 -3.06 5.12 17.36
C ASP A 317 -2.63 3.65 17.18
N ARG A 318 -2.02 3.31 16.03
CA ARG A 318 -1.65 1.95 15.64
C ARG A 318 -0.20 1.92 15.19
N PRO A 319 0.75 1.49 16.04
CA PRO A 319 2.17 1.46 15.70
C PRO A 319 2.43 0.71 14.39
N ILE A 320 3.08 1.38 13.44
CA ILE A 320 3.53 0.78 12.18
C ILE A 320 4.64 -0.21 12.49
N ALA A 321 4.51 -1.45 12.04
CA ALA A 321 5.53 -2.48 12.21
C ALA A 321 6.29 -2.75 10.90
N ILE A 322 5.56 -2.74 9.77
CA ILE A 322 6.10 -3.05 8.44
C ILE A 322 5.59 -2.00 7.45
N SER A 323 6.45 -1.52 6.57
CA SER A 323 6.08 -0.61 5.48
C SER A 323 6.32 -1.27 4.13
N ILE A 324 5.43 -1.02 3.17
CA ILE A 324 5.42 -1.64 1.86
C ILE A 324 5.34 -0.55 0.80
N GLU A 325 6.32 -0.51 -0.09
CA GLU A 325 6.30 0.31 -1.29
C GLU A 325 6.11 -0.57 -2.50
N THR A 326 5.22 -0.16 -3.38
CA THR A 326 4.89 -0.85 -4.61
C THR A 326 5.34 -0.03 -5.80
N LYS A 327 5.73 -0.74 -6.86
CA LYS A 327 6.03 -0.14 -8.16
C LYS A 327 5.45 -1.02 -9.25
N THR A 328 5.01 -0.41 -10.34
CA THR A 328 4.71 -1.13 -11.58
C THR A 328 5.99 -1.77 -12.14
N LEU A 329 5.85 -2.64 -13.15
CA LEU A 329 7.00 -3.29 -13.79
C LEU A 329 8.04 -2.29 -14.34
N GLU A 330 7.56 -1.16 -14.88
CA GLU A 330 8.41 -0.08 -15.41
C GLU A 330 8.96 0.86 -14.31
N GLY A 331 8.50 0.68 -13.07
CA GLY A 331 8.90 1.51 -11.94
C GLY A 331 10.33 1.25 -11.49
N SER A 332 11.01 2.30 -11.04
CA SER A 332 12.39 2.19 -10.60
C SER A 332 12.50 1.57 -9.21
N SER A 333 13.15 0.39 -9.13
CA SER A 333 13.52 -0.23 -7.84
C SER A 333 14.37 0.71 -6.96
N GLN A 334 15.21 1.55 -7.56
CA GLN A 334 16.00 2.54 -6.82
C GLN A 334 15.13 3.68 -6.26
N GLU A 335 14.07 4.08 -6.98
CA GLU A 335 13.11 5.04 -6.46
C GLU A 335 12.31 4.43 -5.30
N ALA A 336 11.84 3.19 -5.43
CA ALA A 336 11.14 2.49 -4.36
C ALA A 336 11.98 2.42 -3.08
N LYS A 337 13.26 2.04 -3.20
CA LYS A 337 14.21 2.02 -2.08
C LYS A 337 14.42 3.40 -1.48
N ALA A 338 14.49 4.46 -2.29
CA ALA A 338 14.61 5.83 -1.80
C ALA A 338 13.34 6.29 -1.05
N GLN A 339 12.16 5.94 -1.54
CA GLN A 339 10.88 6.24 -0.86
C GLN A 339 10.80 5.53 0.49
N LEU A 340 11.03 4.21 0.52
CA LEU A 340 11.10 3.42 1.75
C LEU A 340 12.12 3.99 2.73
N SER A 341 13.29 4.40 2.26
CA SER A 341 14.36 4.96 3.09
C SER A 341 13.94 6.28 3.76
N ILE A 342 13.29 7.18 3.02
CA ILE A 342 12.78 8.45 3.55
C ILE A 342 11.69 8.20 4.60
N TRP A 343 10.71 7.35 4.27
CA TRP A 343 9.62 6.96 5.16
C TRP A 343 10.14 6.32 6.45
N ALA A 344 11.02 5.31 6.32
CA ALA A 344 11.57 4.60 7.46
C ALA A 344 12.48 5.50 8.32
N SER A 345 13.24 6.43 7.73
CA SER A 345 14.03 7.39 8.49
C SER A 345 13.17 8.31 9.35
N ALA A 346 12.04 8.79 8.81
CA ALA A 346 11.06 9.57 9.56
C ALA A 346 10.39 8.74 10.65
N HIS A 347 10.06 7.48 10.34
CA HIS A 347 9.52 6.54 11.31
C HIS A 347 10.47 6.31 12.48
N LEU A 348 11.75 5.98 12.22
CA LEU A 348 12.77 5.81 13.24
C LEU A 348 12.96 7.08 14.08
N LYS A 349 12.90 8.27 13.45
CA LYS A 349 12.96 9.55 14.19
C LYS A 349 11.79 9.70 15.17
N ARG A 350 10.57 9.29 14.79
CA ARG A 350 9.44 9.25 15.73
C ARG A 350 9.66 8.22 16.83
N LEU A 351 10.07 7.01 16.50
CA LEU A 351 10.31 5.97 17.50
C LEU A 351 11.34 6.42 18.54
N ARG A 352 12.45 7.06 18.12
CA ARG A 352 13.43 7.68 19.04
C ARG A 352 12.80 8.73 19.96
N SER A 353 11.94 9.60 19.42
CA SER A 353 11.26 10.64 20.23
C SER A 353 10.36 10.06 21.33
N LEU A 354 9.81 8.88 21.10
CA LEU A 354 8.93 8.21 22.07
C LEU A 354 9.70 7.30 23.04
N ALA A 355 10.74 6.62 22.58
CA ALA A 355 11.57 5.74 23.40
C ALA A 355 12.47 6.49 24.41
N GLY A 356 12.79 7.77 24.14
CA GLY A 356 13.63 8.58 25.03
C GLY A 356 12.91 9.06 26.28
N LYS A 357 13.30 8.57 27.46
CA LYS A 357 13.06 9.26 28.74
C LYS A 357 13.81 10.60 28.70
N SER A 358 13.08 11.72 28.84
CA SER A 358 13.55 13.05 29.25
C SER A 358 15.07 13.25 29.30
N SER A 359 15.71 13.56 28.17
CA SER A 359 17.08 14.12 28.12
C SER A 359 17.47 14.45 26.67
N THR A 360 18.10 15.59 26.50
CA THR A 360 18.36 16.35 25.29
C THR A 360 19.46 15.78 24.36
N LYS A 361 19.59 14.46 24.23
CA LYS A 361 20.54 13.83 23.27
C LYS A 361 19.89 12.67 22.51
N THR A 362 19.50 12.95 21.27
CA THR A 362 18.84 12.08 20.27
C THR A 362 19.74 10.99 19.67
N THR A 363 20.72 10.50 20.43
CA THR A 363 21.81 9.63 19.94
C THR A 363 21.60 8.13 20.15
N HIS A 364 20.52 7.71 20.80
CA HIS A 364 20.24 6.28 21.01
C HIS A 364 19.48 5.68 19.83
N ALA A 365 20.00 4.56 19.31
CA ALA A 365 19.32 3.71 18.34
C ALA A 365 18.01 3.18 18.91
N VAL A 366 16.98 3.01 18.07
CA VAL A 366 15.65 2.51 18.48
C VAL A 366 15.69 1.11 19.12
N GLY A 367 16.73 0.32 18.85
CA GLY A 367 16.92 -1.00 19.47
C GLY A 367 16.10 -2.12 18.83
N ILE A 368 15.52 -1.88 17.64
CA ILE A 368 14.83 -2.88 16.81
C ILE A 368 15.15 -2.62 15.34
N THR A 369 15.36 -3.69 14.58
CA THR A 369 15.49 -3.65 13.12
C THR A 369 14.11 -3.88 12.49
N LEU A 370 13.67 -2.98 11.62
CA LEU A 370 12.34 -3.03 11.02
C LEU A 370 12.36 -3.71 9.64
N PRO A 371 11.56 -4.75 9.38
CA PRO A 371 11.37 -5.25 8.03
C PRO A 371 10.55 -4.27 7.20
N VAL A 372 10.92 -4.12 5.93
CA VAL A 372 10.16 -3.38 4.92
C VAL A 372 10.13 -4.18 3.62
N LEU A 373 9.07 -3.99 2.83
CA LEU A 373 8.87 -4.71 1.57
C LEU A 373 8.90 -3.73 0.41
N SER A 374 9.54 -4.12 -0.67
CA SER A 374 9.49 -3.44 -1.96
C SER A 374 8.91 -4.40 -2.99
N THR A 375 7.96 -3.92 -3.78
CA THR A 375 7.43 -4.65 -4.94
C THR A 375 7.86 -3.97 -6.23
N SER A 376 8.04 -4.77 -7.28
CA SER A 376 8.31 -4.30 -8.65
C SER A 376 7.55 -5.22 -9.61
N GLY A 377 6.43 -4.74 -10.13
CA GLY A 377 5.44 -5.61 -10.77
C GLY A 377 5.03 -6.73 -9.81
N GLY A 378 5.06 -7.97 -10.29
CA GLY A 378 4.73 -9.13 -9.44
C GLY A 378 5.82 -9.56 -8.46
N ASP A 379 7.04 -9.03 -8.49
CA ASP A 379 8.15 -9.50 -7.64
C ASP A 379 8.22 -8.77 -6.29
N TRP A 380 8.42 -9.53 -5.21
CA TRP A 380 8.50 -8.99 -3.85
C TRP A 380 9.89 -9.21 -3.24
N THR A 381 10.45 -8.15 -2.67
CA THR A 381 11.77 -8.14 -2.02
C THR A 381 11.65 -7.72 -0.57
N LEU A 382 12.29 -8.47 0.32
CA LEU A 382 12.41 -8.12 1.74
C LEU A 382 13.70 -7.32 1.97
N LEU A 383 13.54 -6.18 2.65
CA LEU A 383 14.64 -5.36 3.13
C LEU A 383 14.48 -5.16 4.64
N PHE A 384 15.57 -4.77 5.28
CA PHE A 384 15.59 -4.39 6.69
C PHE A 384 16.10 -2.98 6.86
N VAL A 385 15.51 -2.25 7.79
CA VAL A 385 15.95 -0.91 8.17
C VAL A 385 16.46 -0.95 9.60
N LYS A 386 17.75 -0.68 9.76
CA LYS A 386 18.44 -0.63 11.05
C LYS A 386 18.76 0.81 11.39
N ASP A 387 18.40 1.22 12.60
CA ASP A 387 18.87 2.48 13.16
C ASP A 387 20.26 2.31 13.77
N GLY A 388 21.30 2.62 13.00
CA GLY A 388 22.67 2.60 13.47
C GLY A 388 23.04 3.86 14.24
N ILE A 389 24.19 3.82 14.92
CA ILE A 389 24.76 4.97 15.63
C ILE A 389 25.14 6.09 14.63
N ASN A 390 25.64 5.70 13.45
CA ASN A 390 26.19 6.63 12.45
C ASN A 390 25.18 7.02 11.36
N GLY A 391 23.98 6.45 11.37
CA GLY A 391 23.08 6.56 10.23
C GLY A 391 22.01 5.47 10.22
N VAL A 392 21.12 5.57 9.25
CA VAL A 392 20.16 4.51 8.93
C VAL A 392 20.78 3.58 7.89
N GLU A 393 20.73 2.28 8.14
CA GLU A 393 21.16 1.27 7.18
C GLU A 393 19.94 0.55 6.62
N VAL A 394 19.83 0.53 5.29
CA VAL A 394 18.82 -0.25 4.56
C VAL A 394 19.52 -1.46 3.96
N ILE A 395 19.18 -2.64 4.45
CA ILE A 395 19.80 -3.90 4.08
C ILE A 395 18.86 -4.63 3.13
N GLU A 396 19.20 -4.67 1.84
CA GLU A 396 18.50 -5.46 0.85
C GLU A 396 18.89 -6.93 0.98
N THR A 397 17.92 -7.83 1.10
CA THR A 397 18.19 -9.24 1.37
C THR A 397 17.87 -10.13 0.17
N ILE A 398 16.64 -10.65 0.12
CA ILE A 398 16.22 -11.66 -0.85
C ILE A 398 14.86 -11.30 -1.43
N SER A 399 14.62 -11.79 -2.65
CA SER A 399 13.25 -11.97 -3.13
C SER A 399 12.56 -13.03 -2.28
N VAL A 400 11.34 -12.74 -1.86
CA VAL A 400 10.55 -13.54 -0.91
C VAL A 400 9.32 -14.21 -1.52
N GLY A 401 9.13 -14.02 -2.83
CA GLY A 401 8.00 -14.54 -3.58
C GLY A 401 7.62 -13.60 -4.71
N ASN A 402 6.61 -14.00 -5.47
CA ASN A 402 6.06 -13.19 -6.54
C ASN A 402 4.58 -13.49 -6.74
N THR A 403 3.86 -12.66 -7.49
CA THR A 403 2.46 -12.89 -7.89
C THR A 403 2.34 -13.41 -9.32
N LYS A 404 3.45 -13.79 -9.95
CA LYS A 404 3.53 -14.22 -11.36
C LYS A 404 3.25 -15.72 -11.54
N SER A 405 3.50 -16.51 -10.51
CA SER A 405 3.23 -17.95 -10.48
C SER A 405 2.50 -18.37 -9.21
N LEU A 406 1.87 -19.53 -9.23
CA LEU A 406 1.10 -20.05 -8.09
C LEU A 406 2.02 -20.38 -6.92
N VAL A 407 3.13 -21.08 -7.19
CA VAL A 407 4.16 -21.42 -6.20
C VAL A 407 4.83 -20.16 -5.67
N GLY A 408 5.12 -19.18 -6.54
CA GLY A 408 5.64 -17.87 -6.14
C GLY A 408 4.69 -17.13 -5.19
N SER A 409 3.38 -17.24 -5.44
CA SER A 409 2.34 -16.59 -4.63
C SER A 409 2.21 -17.27 -3.26
N TYR A 410 2.31 -18.60 -3.20
CA TYR A 410 2.35 -19.33 -1.93
C TYR A 410 3.59 -18.98 -1.09
N LYS A 411 4.75 -18.79 -1.73
CA LYS A 411 5.97 -18.29 -1.05
C LYS A 411 5.73 -16.91 -0.45
N LEU A 412 5.16 -15.98 -1.22
CA LEU A 412 4.83 -14.63 -0.76
C LEU A 412 3.92 -14.66 0.46
N VAL A 413 2.79 -15.37 0.37
CA VAL A 413 1.84 -15.53 1.46
C VAL A 413 2.51 -16.10 2.71
N SER A 414 3.34 -17.12 2.55
CA SER A 414 4.06 -17.75 3.66
C SER A 414 5.00 -16.75 4.36
N VAL A 415 5.73 -15.93 3.62
CA VAL A 415 6.57 -14.87 4.21
C VAL A 415 5.75 -13.79 4.89
N LEU A 416 4.62 -13.36 4.30
CA LEU A 416 3.74 -12.36 4.91
C LEU A 416 3.16 -12.85 6.26
N ARG A 417 2.81 -14.13 6.38
CA ARG A 417 2.40 -14.71 7.67
C ARG A 417 3.54 -14.74 8.69
N GLN A 418 4.75 -15.11 8.27
CA GLN A 418 5.93 -15.10 9.15
C GLN A 418 6.28 -13.68 9.63
N LEU A 419 6.12 -12.68 8.75
CA LEU A 419 6.23 -11.28 9.12
C LEU A 419 5.16 -10.88 10.13
N GLY A 420 3.90 -11.29 9.95
CA GLY A 420 2.84 -11.05 10.93
C GLY A 420 3.12 -11.71 12.29
N ILE A 421 3.68 -12.92 12.31
CA ILE A 421 4.16 -13.58 13.54
C ILE A 421 5.25 -12.73 14.20
N TRP A 422 6.25 -12.28 13.44
CA TRP A 422 7.30 -11.39 13.98
C TRP A 422 6.71 -10.09 14.55
N VAL A 423 5.67 -9.53 13.93
CA VAL A 423 4.97 -8.36 14.49
C VAL A 423 4.40 -8.67 15.87
N GLN A 424 3.81 -9.85 16.06
CA GLN A 424 3.23 -10.26 17.35
C GLN A 424 4.26 -10.66 18.40
N THR A 425 5.29 -11.41 18.03
CA THR A 425 6.21 -12.04 18.98
C THR A 425 7.40 -11.15 19.30
N THR A 426 7.74 -10.21 18.42
CA THR A 426 8.95 -9.39 18.55
C THR A 426 8.62 -7.90 18.60
N PHE A 427 7.88 -7.38 17.61
CA PHE A 427 7.58 -5.95 17.56
C PHE A 427 6.59 -5.52 18.65
N ARG A 428 5.53 -6.30 18.91
CA ARG A 428 4.51 -5.97 19.92
C ARG A 428 5.09 -5.84 21.33
N PRO A 429 5.85 -6.80 21.88
CA PRO A 429 6.46 -6.65 23.19
C PRO A 429 7.39 -5.44 23.25
N TRP A 430 8.23 -5.27 22.23
CA TRP A 430 9.13 -4.11 22.13
C TRP A 430 8.36 -2.78 22.13
N ALA A 431 7.27 -2.68 21.36
CA ALA A 431 6.44 -1.49 21.30
C ALA A 431 5.75 -1.20 22.64
N LEU A 432 5.22 -2.22 23.32
CA LEU A 432 4.61 -2.04 24.64
C LEU A 432 5.62 -1.48 25.65
N GLU A 433 6.84 -2.02 25.67
CA GLU A 433 7.89 -1.61 26.61
C GLU A 433 8.48 -0.24 26.28
N ASN A 434 8.79 0.01 25.00
CA ASN A 434 9.63 1.15 24.60
C ASN A 434 8.83 2.31 23.97
N LEU A 435 7.68 2.01 23.35
CA LEU A 435 6.88 3.01 22.63
C LEU A 435 5.67 3.47 23.45
N LEU A 436 4.96 2.52 24.07
CA LEU A 436 3.63 2.73 24.65
C LEU A 436 3.62 2.81 26.17
N ALA A 437 4.69 2.39 26.85
CA ALA A 437 4.80 2.50 28.30
C ALA A 437 4.61 3.97 28.73
N SER A 438 3.70 4.21 29.67
CA SER A 438 3.52 5.54 30.26
C SER A 438 4.74 5.88 31.11
N THR A 439 5.45 6.95 30.77
CA THR A 439 6.44 7.52 31.68
C THR A 439 5.67 8.16 32.83
N GLN A 440 5.54 7.48 33.98
CA GLN A 440 5.14 8.18 35.20
C GLN A 440 6.22 9.25 35.46
N ILE A 441 5.86 10.51 35.23
CA ILE A 441 6.62 11.64 35.73
C ILE A 441 6.47 11.55 37.25
N LYS A 442 7.50 11.05 37.93
CA LYS A 442 7.62 11.19 39.38
C LYS A 442 7.92 12.65 39.72
#